data_AF-A0A2Z4IL46-F1
#
_entry.id   AF-A0A2Z4IL46-F1
#
_cell.length_a   1.000
_cell.length_b   1.000
_cell.length_c   1.000
_cell.angle_alpha   90.00
_cell.angle_beta   90.00
_cell.angle_gamma   90.00
#
_symmetry.space_group_name_H-M   'P 1'
#
loop_
_entity.id
_entity.type
_entity.pdbx_description
1 polymer ?
#
loop_
_entity_poly.entity_id
_entity_poly.type
_entity_poly.pdbx_seq_one_letter_code
_entity_poly.pdbx_strand_id
1 'polypeptide(L)'
;MKRSIIIALFVCIAVCYTSLAQESPAPEKPQNSLNSGTIESQFDYLNDVSNNYQEYKVVKKTNLGKIKSNILDSLKVFKDQIVEKNSKINEQNAEIDQLNTGIKNAENELNETLAAKDSFSFLGIQVYKTTYSTMMWSIIIGLGVALAYFIYKYSNSHKVIAETRKDLIETKEEFETHRKNTLERERKLKRQLVDEMNKKQGITS
;
A
#
# COMPACT_ATOMS: atom_id res chain seq x y z
N MET A 1 -49.84 13.93 14.97
CA MET A 1 -49.35 12.53 15.07
C MET A 1 -48.02 12.42 15.82
N LYS A 2 -46.97 13.18 15.49
CA LYS A 2 -45.65 13.08 16.16
C LYS A 2 -45.66 13.38 17.68
N ARG A 3 -46.47 14.34 18.15
CA ARG A 3 -46.56 14.69 19.58
C ARG A 3 -47.26 13.63 20.44
N SER A 4 -48.30 12.99 19.91
CA SER A 4 -49.02 11.90 20.61
C SER A 4 -48.17 10.64 20.76
N ILE A 5 -47.28 10.37 19.80
CA ILE A 5 -46.33 9.25 19.85
C ILE A 5 -45.26 9.48 20.93
N ILE A 6 -44.75 10.71 21.07
CA ILE A 6 -43.74 11.04 22.10
C ILE A 6 -44.34 10.92 23.52
N ILE A 7 -45.59 11.34 23.71
CA ILE A 7 -46.27 11.22 25.00
C ILE A 7 -46.54 9.74 25.33
N ALA A 8 -46.96 8.94 24.35
CA ALA A 8 -47.15 7.49 24.54
C ALA A 8 -45.83 6.77 24.90
N LEU A 9 -44.71 7.19 24.30
CA LEU A 9 -43.39 6.61 24.58
C LEU A 9 -42.87 7.00 25.98
N PHE A 10 -43.16 8.21 26.44
CA PHE A 10 -42.82 8.66 27.81
C PHE A 10 -43.64 7.93 28.89
N VAL A 11 -44.92 7.65 28.61
CA VAL A 11 -45.79 6.89 29.52
C VAL A 11 -45.38 5.40 29.60
N CYS A 12 -45.00 4.78 28.48
CA CYS A 12 -44.49 3.40 28.48
C CYS A 12 -43.19 3.25 29.30
N ILE A 13 -42.30 4.25 29.24
CA ILE A 13 -41.06 4.26 30.00
C ILE A 13 -41.35 4.40 31.50
N ALA A 14 -42.31 5.25 31.90
CA ALA A 14 -42.69 5.43 33.30
C ALA A 14 -43.30 4.17 33.94
N VAL A 15 -44.09 3.40 33.19
CA VAL A 15 -44.73 2.16 33.67
C VAL A 15 -43.73 0.99 33.80
N CYS A 16 -42.63 1.00 33.05
CA CYS A 16 -41.59 -0.02 33.19
C CYS A 16 -40.77 0.11 34.48
N TYR A 17 -40.62 1.32 35.04
CA TYR A 17 -39.82 1.51 36.25
C TYR A 17 -40.48 0.93 37.51
N THR A 18 -41.82 0.88 37.58
CA THR A 18 -42.52 0.37 38.78
C THR A 18 -42.57 -1.16 38.85
N SER A 19 -42.25 -1.85 37.75
CA SER A 19 -42.28 -3.31 37.67
C SER A 19 -40.96 -4.00 38.05
N LEU A 20 -39.89 -3.22 38.29
CA LEU A 20 -38.55 -3.71 38.68
C LEU A 20 -38.28 -3.64 40.18
N ALA A 21 -39.21 -3.15 41.00
CA ALA A 21 -39.08 -3.13 42.45
C ALA A 21 -39.60 -4.45 43.06
N GLN A 22 -38.87 -5.54 42.85
CA GLN A 22 -39.09 -6.80 43.55
C GLN A 22 -38.24 -6.79 44.83
N GLU A 23 -38.88 -6.76 46.01
CA GLU A 23 -38.21 -6.97 47.29
C GLU A 23 -37.61 -8.39 47.34
N SER A 24 -36.29 -8.48 47.26
CA SER A 24 -35.55 -9.70 47.58
C SER A 24 -35.53 -9.87 49.12
N PRO A 25 -35.80 -11.07 49.66
CA PRO A 25 -35.60 -11.34 51.08
C PRO A 25 -34.14 -11.08 51.46
N ALA A 26 -33.92 -10.43 52.61
CA ALA A 26 -32.59 -10.13 53.12
C ALA A 26 -31.77 -11.43 53.30
N PRO A 27 -30.48 -11.44 52.93
CA PRO A 27 -29.64 -12.61 53.12
C PRO A 27 -29.44 -12.86 54.62
N GLU A 28 -29.82 -14.04 55.09
CA GLU A 28 -29.48 -14.51 56.44
C GLU A 28 -27.96 -14.47 56.62
N LYS A 29 -27.48 -13.92 57.74
CA LYS A 29 -26.06 -13.89 58.07
C LYS A 29 -25.53 -15.33 58.06
N PRO A 30 -24.40 -15.62 57.38
CA PRO A 30 -23.87 -16.97 57.30
C PRO A 30 -23.59 -17.46 58.72
N GLN A 31 -24.32 -18.48 59.15
CA GLN A 31 -24.06 -19.13 60.42
C GLN A 31 -22.73 -19.88 60.27
N ASN A 32 -21.71 -19.39 60.96
CA ASN A 32 -20.39 -20.02 61.01
C ASN A 32 -20.58 -21.52 61.34
N SER A 33 -19.96 -22.39 60.54
CA SER A 33 -20.17 -23.83 60.59
C SER A 33 -18.87 -24.55 60.24
N LEU A 34 -18.62 -25.70 60.87
CA LEU A 34 -17.45 -26.53 60.57
C LEU A 34 -17.58 -27.31 59.26
N ASN A 35 -18.79 -27.39 58.70
CA ASN A 35 -19.11 -28.23 57.54
C ASN A 35 -19.33 -27.42 56.26
N SER A 36 -19.32 -26.09 56.34
CA SER A 36 -19.70 -25.22 55.23
C SER A 36 -19.02 -23.87 55.36
N GLY A 37 -18.87 -23.17 54.23
CA GLY A 37 -18.21 -21.86 54.18
C GLY A 37 -16.70 -21.96 53.96
N THR A 38 -16.02 -20.82 54.09
CA THR A 38 -14.58 -20.69 53.86
C THR A 38 -13.79 -21.34 55.00
N ILE A 39 -12.50 -21.60 54.77
CA ILE A 39 -11.60 -22.06 55.84
C ILE A 39 -11.59 -21.05 57.00
N GLU A 40 -11.66 -19.76 56.69
CA GLU A 40 -11.77 -18.67 57.67
C GLU A 40 -13.05 -18.83 58.52
N SER A 41 -14.24 -18.97 57.91
CA SER A 41 -15.48 -19.14 58.66
C SER A 41 -15.51 -20.42 59.49
N GLN A 42 -14.86 -21.48 59.01
CA GLN A 42 -14.71 -22.74 59.75
C GLN A 42 -13.75 -22.58 60.95
N PHE A 43 -12.73 -21.74 60.82
CA PHE A 43 -11.79 -21.44 61.90
C PHE A 43 -12.44 -20.54 62.96
N ASP A 44 -13.19 -19.53 62.54
CA ASP A 44 -13.97 -18.66 63.45
C ASP A 44 -15.01 -19.47 64.21
N TYR A 45 -15.74 -20.37 63.52
CA TYR A 45 -16.64 -21.31 64.19
C TYR A 45 -15.92 -22.17 65.24
N LEU A 46 -14.73 -22.66 64.90
CA LEU A 46 -13.94 -23.48 65.79
C LEU A 46 -13.56 -22.70 67.05
N ASN A 47 -13.18 -21.43 66.88
CA ASN A 47 -12.82 -20.52 67.96
C ASN A 47 -14.04 -20.21 68.87
N ASP A 48 -15.21 -19.96 68.29
CA ASP A 48 -16.43 -19.66 69.04
C ASP A 48 -16.91 -20.85 69.88
N VAL A 49 -16.86 -22.07 69.33
CA VAL A 49 -17.40 -23.28 69.97
C VAL A 49 -16.42 -23.93 70.96
N SER A 50 -15.14 -23.55 70.96
CA SER A 50 -14.15 -24.12 71.86
C SER A 50 -14.10 -23.44 73.24
N ASN A 51 -13.95 -24.26 74.29
CA ASN A 51 -13.90 -23.78 75.67
C ASN A 51 -12.56 -23.11 75.97
N ASN A 52 -12.54 -22.13 76.87
CA ASN A 52 -11.31 -21.53 77.36
C ASN A 52 -10.79 -22.30 78.58
N TYR A 53 -9.48 -22.53 78.65
CA TYR A 53 -8.77 -23.01 79.82
C TYR A 53 -7.50 -22.18 80.00
N GLN A 54 -7.47 -21.32 81.01
CA GLN A 54 -6.40 -20.33 81.19
C GLN A 54 -6.25 -19.47 79.91
N GLU A 55 -5.04 -19.44 79.33
CA GLU A 55 -4.72 -18.74 78.09
C GLU A 55 -4.91 -19.62 76.83
N TYR A 56 -5.47 -20.82 76.98
CA TYR A 56 -5.61 -21.80 75.89
C TYR A 56 -7.06 -22.04 75.49
N LYS A 57 -7.28 -22.33 74.20
CA LYS A 57 -8.55 -22.83 73.66
C LYS A 57 -8.56 -24.37 73.61
N VAL A 58 -9.52 -24.98 74.29
CA VAL A 58 -9.76 -26.43 74.32
C VAL A 58 -10.69 -26.80 73.17
N VAL A 59 -10.08 -27.29 72.08
CA VAL A 59 -10.79 -27.75 70.88
C VAL A 59 -11.01 -29.25 70.93
N LYS A 60 -12.22 -29.71 70.57
CA LYS A 60 -12.50 -31.15 70.40
C LYS A 60 -11.59 -31.74 69.32
N LYS A 61 -10.93 -32.88 69.61
CA LYS A 61 -10.06 -33.59 68.67
C LYS A 61 -10.76 -33.90 67.33
N THR A 62 -12.06 -34.23 67.38
CA THR A 62 -12.89 -34.48 66.18
C THR A 62 -12.97 -33.25 65.27
N ASN A 63 -13.11 -32.06 65.85
CA ASN A 63 -13.25 -30.83 65.10
C ASN A 63 -11.91 -30.40 64.49
N LEU A 64 -10.81 -30.61 65.22
CA LEU A 64 -9.45 -30.40 64.71
C LEU A 64 -9.12 -31.33 63.54
N GLY A 65 -9.53 -32.60 63.62
CA GLY A 65 -9.39 -33.54 62.51
C GLY A 65 -10.21 -33.12 61.28
N LYS A 66 -11.42 -32.60 61.51
CA LYS A 66 -12.32 -32.15 60.43
C LYS A 66 -11.78 -30.92 59.71
N ILE A 67 -11.36 -29.88 60.42
CA ILE A 67 -10.80 -28.68 59.79
C ILE A 67 -9.50 -29.00 59.03
N LYS A 68 -8.65 -29.90 59.56
CA LYS A 68 -7.48 -30.40 58.85
C LYS A 68 -7.86 -31.06 57.53
N SER A 69 -8.89 -31.90 57.53
CA SER A 69 -9.39 -32.55 56.31
C SER A 69 -9.89 -31.53 55.29
N ASN A 70 -10.67 -30.54 55.72
CA ASN A 70 -11.23 -29.51 54.86
C ASN A 70 -10.13 -28.62 54.23
N ILE A 71 -9.09 -28.28 55.01
CA ILE A 71 -7.92 -27.53 54.51
C ILE A 71 -7.17 -28.35 53.44
N LEU A 72 -6.92 -29.64 53.69
CA LEU A 72 -6.24 -30.51 52.73
C LEU A 72 -7.04 -30.68 51.44
N ASP A 73 -8.36 -30.79 51.56
CA ASP A 73 -9.27 -30.88 50.41
C ASP A 73 -9.22 -29.60 49.57
N SER A 74 -9.32 -28.43 50.21
CA SER A 74 -9.22 -27.13 49.53
C SER A 74 -7.85 -26.95 48.85
N LEU A 75 -6.76 -27.34 49.52
CA LEU A 75 -5.42 -27.28 48.94
C LEU A 75 -5.28 -28.21 47.72
N LYS A 76 -5.89 -29.40 47.77
CA LYS A 76 -5.94 -30.32 46.64
C LYS A 76 -6.69 -29.71 45.46
N VAL A 77 -7.87 -29.13 45.70
CA VAL A 77 -8.65 -28.44 44.67
C VAL A 77 -7.84 -27.30 44.04
N PHE A 78 -7.17 -26.48 44.84
CA PHE A 78 -6.32 -25.40 44.31
C PHE A 78 -5.14 -25.93 43.49
N LYS A 79 -4.50 -27.01 43.94
CA LYS A 79 -3.42 -27.66 43.17
C LYS A 79 -3.94 -28.18 41.83
N ASP A 80 -5.09 -28.85 41.82
CA ASP A 80 -5.69 -29.40 40.60
C ASP A 80 -6.09 -28.27 39.64
N GLN A 81 -6.66 -27.16 40.15
CA GLN A 81 -6.96 -25.96 39.37
C GLN A 81 -5.71 -25.31 38.78
N ILE A 82 -4.59 -25.25 39.53
CA ILE A 82 -3.32 -24.73 39.02
C ILE A 82 -2.79 -25.61 37.88
N VAL A 83 -2.85 -26.93 38.03
CA VAL A 83 -2.44 -27.87 36.98
C VAL A 83 -3.32 -27.69 35.73
N GLU A 84 -4.64 -27.62 35.89
CA GLU A 84 -5.57 -27.41 34.78
C GLU A 84 -5.31 -26.07 34.07
N LYS A 85 -5.15 -24.98 34.82
CA LYS A 85 -4.85 -23.66 34.25
C LYS A 85 -3.51 -23.64 33.52
N ASN A 86 -2.47 -24.27 34.07
CA ASN A 86 -1.19 -24.38 33.39
C ASN A 86 -1.27 -25.21 32.10
N SER A 87 -2.08 -26.27 32.09
CA SER A 87 -2.35 -27.03 30.85
C SER A 87 -2.99 -26.14 29.80
N LYS A 88 -4.04 -25.38 30.17
CA LYS A 88 -4.72 -24.44 29.27
C LYS A 88 -3.78 -23.34 28.77
N ILE A 89 -2.90 -22.81 29.62
CA ILE A 89 -1.90 -21.81 29.21
C ILE A 89 -0.93 -22.41 28.18
N ASN A 90 -0.47 -23.65 28.39
CA ASN A 90 0.40 -24.32 27.44
C ASN A 90 -0.29 -24.60 26.10
N GLU A 91 -1.55 -25.02 26.12
CA GLU A 91 -2.38 -25.19 24.91
C GLU A 91 -2.55 -23.87 24.16
N GLN A 92 -2.88 -22.78 24.87
CA GLN A 92 -3.02 -21.45 24.28
C GLN A 92 -1.69 -20.93 23.70
N ASN A 93 -0.56 -21.14 24.38
CA ASN A 93 0.75 -20.76 23.86
C ASN A 93 1.10 -21.55 22.59
N ALA A 94 0.78 -22.85 22.54
CA ALA A 94 0.98 -23.65 21.34
C ALA A 94 0.12 -23.17 20.17
N GLU A 95 -1.14 -22.80 20.42
CA GLU A 95 -2.03 -22.21 19.43
C GLU A 95 -1.50 -20.84 18.94
N ILE A 96 -1.03 -19.98 19.84
CA ILE A 96 -0.40 -18.69 19.49
C ILE A 96 0.83 -18.90 18.61
N ASP A 97 1.69 -19.86 18.94
CA ASP A 97 2.88 -20.17 18.14
C ASP A 97 2.51 -20.69 16.74
N GLN A 98 1.46 -21.52 16.65
CA GLN A 98 0.90 -21.99 15.37
C GLN A 98 0.34 -20.83 14.53
N LEU A 99 -0.46 -19.94 15.14
CA LEU A 99 -1.01 -18.76 14.48
C LEU A 99 0.09 -17.81 14.00
N ASN A 100 1.09 -17.53 14.83
CA ASN A 100 2.23 -16.68 14.45
C ASN A 100 3.04 -17.29 13.31
N THR A 101 3.23 -18.61 13.31
CA THR A 101 3.88 -19.33 12.21
C THR A 101 3.04 -19.25 10.93
N GLY A 102 1.72 -19.41 11.04
CA GLY A 102 0.78 -19.24 9.94
C GLY A 102 0.80 -17.84 9.34
N ILE A 103 0.81 -16.80 10.17
CA ILE A 103 0.91 -15.40 9.75
C ILE A 103 2.22 -15.15 8.99
N LYS A 104 3.36 -15.60 9.54
CA LYS A 104 4.66 -15.46 8.85
C LYS A 104 4.68 -16.17 7.50
N ASN A 105 4.10 -17.36 7.42
CA ASN A 105 4.02 -18.10 6.15
C ASN A 105 3.13 -17.37 5.13
N ALA A 106 1.97 -16.85 5.56
CA ALA A 106 1.08 -16.09 4.70
C ALA A 106 1.71 -14.76 4.22
N GLU A 107 2.46 -14.06 5.09
CA GLU A 107 3.22 -12.87 4.69
C GLU A 107 4.32 -13.20 3.68
N ASN A 108 5.04 -14.30 3.89
CA ASN A 108 6.06 -14.76 2.94
C ASN A 108 5.43 -15.12 1.59
N GLU A 109 4.33 -15.88 1.58
CA GLU A 109 3.60 -16.24 0.36
C GLU A 109 3.02 -14.98 -0.34
N LEU A 110 2.53 -14.00 0.42
CA LEU A 110 2.07 -12.73 -0.12
C LEU A 110 3.22 -11.94 -0.77
N ASN A 111 4.40 -11.90 -0.13
CA ASN A 111 5.58 -11.26 -0.70
C ASN A 111 6.11 -11.98 -1.94
N GLU A 112 6.14 -13.32 -1.92
CA GLU A 112 6.53 -14.13 -3.07
C GLU A 112 5.56 -13.98 -4.23
N THR A 113 4.25 -13.97 -3.97
CA THR A 113 3.23 -13.77 -5.00
C THR A 113 3.23 -12.35 -5.55
N LEU A 114 3.48 -11.32 -4.72
CA LEU A 114 3.72 -9.96 -5.20
C LEU A 114 4.96 -9.89 -6.09
N ALA A 115 6.07 -10.50 -5.67
CA ALA A 115 7.29 -10.56 -6.47
C ALA A 115 7.06 -11.34 -7.79
N ALA A 116 6.31 -12.43 -7.77
CA ALA A 116 5.97 -13.23 -8.94
C ALA A 116 4.92 -12.56 -9.86
N LYS A 117 4.05 -11.70 -9.32
CA LYS A 117 3.07 -10.92 -10.09
C LYS A 117 3.71 -9.71 -10.76
N ASP A 118 4.65 -9.07 -10.05
CA ASP A 118 5.40 -7.94 -10.54
C ASP A 118 6.61 -8.34 -11.39
N SER A 119 6.93 -9.63 -11.48
CA SER A 119 7.92 -10.17 -12.41
C SER A 119 7.27 -11.08 -13.45
N PHE A 120 7.83 -11.12 -14.65
CA PHE A 120 7.48 -12.11 -15.64
C PHE A 120 8.76 -12.82 -16.07
N SER A 121 8.69 -14.13 -16.27
CA SER A 121 9.82 -14.88 -16.83
C SER A 121 9.88 -14.64 -18.34
N PHE A 122 10.92 -13.96 -18.79
CA PHE A 122 11.23 -13.80 -20.21
C PHE A 122 12.62 -14.40 -20.47
N LEU A 123 12.69 -15.45 -21.29
CA LEU A 123 13.93 -16.19 -21.60
C LEU A 123 14.67 -16.73 -20.35
N GLY A 124 13.93 -17.12 -19.30
CA GLY A 124 14.51 -17.69 -18.08
C GLY A 124 15.02 -16.67 -17.05
N ILE A 125 14.89 -15.37 -17.33
CA ILE A 125 15.23 -14.29 -16.41
C ILE A 125 13.94 -13.63 -15.92
N GLN A 126 13.79 -13.42 -14.61
CA GLN A 126 12.69 -12.65 -14.03
C GLN A 126 12.90 -11.16 -14.35
N VAL A 127 11.98 -10.60 -15.13
CA VAL A 127 11.98 -9.16 -15.48
C VAL A 127 10.80 -8.50 -14.80
N TYR A 128 11.05 -7.43 -14.05
CA TYR A 128 9.98 -6.67 -13.40
C TYR A 128 9.11 -5.93 -14.43
N LYS A 129 7.80 -5.93 -14.21
CA LYS A 129 6.77 -5.29 -15.05
C LYS A 129 7.04 -3.82 -15.30
N THR A 130 7.54 -3.13 -14.28
CA THR A 130 7.93 -1.72 -14.36
C THR A 130 9.10 -1.54 -15.32
N THR A 131 10.15 -2.37 -15.20
CA THR A 131 11.34 -2.30 -16.05
C THR A 131 11.01 -2.55 -17.51
N TYR A 132 10.15 -3.54 -17.80
CA TYR A 132 9.66 -3.78 -19.15
C TYR A 132 8.90 -2.58 -19.70
N SER A 133 7.92 -2.06 -18.95
CA SER A 133 7.10 -0.92 -19.39
C SER A 133 7.96 0.31 -19.68
N THR A 134 8.90 0.65 -18.79
CA THR A 134 9.84 1.76 -18.99
C THR A 134 10.73 1.53 -20.21
N MET A 135 11.26 0.32 -20.40
CA MET A 135 12.08 -0.01 -21.56
C MET A 135 11.29 0.10 -22.87
N MET A 136 10.05 -0.39 -22.90
CA MET A 136 9.16 -0.31 -24.07
C MET A 136 8.85 1.13 -24.45
N TRP A 137 8.46 1.96 -23.47
CA TRP A 137 8.24 3.39 -23.70
C TRP A 137 9.51 4.14 -24.11
N SER A 138 10.69 3.75 -23.58
CA SER A 138 11.96 4.34 -24.00
C SER A 138 12.27 4.06 -25.47
N ILE A 139 11.96 2.86 -25.96
CA ILE A 139 12.13 2.48 -27.37
C ILE A 139 11.14 3.25 -28.24
N ILE A 140 9.87 3.34 -27.83
CA ILE A 140 8.83 4.11 -28.53
C ILE A 140 9.24 5.58 -28.65
N ILE A 141 9.66 6.20 -27.56
CA ILE A 141 10.11 7.60 -27.54
C ILE A 141 11.37 7.76 -28.39
N GLY A 142 12.34 6.86 -28.27
CA GLY A 142 13.58 6.90 -29.06
C GLY A 142 13.32 6.83 -30.56
N LEU A 143 12.44 5.91 -31.00
CA LEU A 143 12.01 5.81 -32.39
C LEU A 143 11.21 7.04 -32.82
N GLY A 144 10.33 7.56 -31.97
CA GLY A 144 9.58 8.79 -32.23
C GLY A 144 10.49 10.00 -32.47
N VAL A 145 11.53 10.17 -31.63
CA VAL A 145 12.53 11.24 -31.79
C VAL A 145 13.35 11.04 -33.06
N ALA A 146 13.80 9.81 -33.35
CA ALA A 146 14.54 9.52 -34.57
C ALA A 146 13.71 9.83 -35.83
N LEU A 147 12.43 9.45 -35.84
CA LEU A 147 11.52 9.71 -36.94
C LEU A 147 11.27 11.22 -37.11
N ALA A 148 11.01 11.94 -36.02
CA ALA A 148 10.88 13.39 -36.05
C ALA A 148 12.15 14.08 -36.59
N TYR A 149 13.32 13.62 -36.17
CA TYR A 149 14.61 14.09 -36.69
C TYR A 149 14.75 13.83 -38.19
N PHE A 150 14.39 12.64 -38.67
CA PHE A 150 14.39 12.31 -40.10
C PHE A 150 13.46 13.20 -40.91
N ILE A 151 12.23 13.43 -40.45
CA ILE A 151 11.27 14.32 -41.12
C ILE A 151 11.82 15.74 -41.20
N TYR A 152 12.34 16.25 -40.09
CA TYR A 152 12.92 17.60 -40.04
C TYR A 152 14.08 17.74 -41.03
N LYS A 153 15.03 16.79 -41.02
CA LYS A 153 16.18 16.78 -41.92
C LYS A 153 15.76 16.65 -43.38
N TYR A 154 14.80 15.78 -43.69
CA TYR A 154 14.30 15.57 -45.04
C TYR A 154 13.62 16.83 -45.59
N SER A 155 12.76 17.48 -44.79
CA SER A 155 12.08 18.71 -45.18
C SER A 155 13.06 19.87 -45.40
N ASN A 156 14.04 20.02 -44.51
CA ASN A 156 15.06 21.06 -44.66
C ASN A 156 15.94 20.82 -45.89
N SER A 157 16.35 19.56 -46.13
CA SER A 157 17.12 19.20 -47.32
C SER A 157 16.34 19.46 -48.61
N HIS A 158 15.02 19.22 -48.62
CA HIS A 158 14.21 19.46 -49.82
C HIS A 158 14.14 20.96 -50.15
N LYS A 159 14.00 21.82 -49.15
CA LYS A 159 14.03 23.29 -49.33
C LYS A 159 15.36 23.76 -49.89
N VAL A 160 16.48 23.32 -49.32
CA VAL A 160 17.82 23.68 -49.79
C VAL A 160 18.06 23.20 -51.23
N ILE A 161 17.60 22.00 -51.59
CA ILE A 161 17.72 21.49 -52.97
C ILE A 161 16.87 22.32 -53.94
N ALA A 162 15.68 22.76 -53.54
CA ALA A 162 14.83 23.60 -54.39
C ALA A 162 15.45 25.00 -54.62
N GLU A 163 15.99 25.61 -53.57
CA GLU A 163 16.66 26.91 -53.62
C GLU A 163 17.93 26.84 -54.47
N THR A 164 18.82 25.87 -54.22
CA THR A 164 20.04 25.69 -55.02
C THR A 164 19.75 25.41 -56.50
N ARG A 165 18.65 24.70 -56.83
CA ARG A 165 18.22 24.53 -58.22
C ARG A 165 17.77 25.84 -58.85
N LYS A 166 17.06 26.68 -58.10
CA LYS A 166 16.61 27.99 -58.58
C LYS A 166 17.80 28.91 -58.83
N ASP A 167 18.71 29.02 -57.87
CA ASP A 167 19.92 29.85 -58.00
C ASP A 167 20.80 29.40 -59.18
N LEU A 168 20.88 28.09 -59.41
CA LEU A 168 21.60 27.52 -60.55
C LEU A 168 20.94 27.92 -61.88
N ILE A 169 19.61 27.88 -61.97
CA ILE A 169 18.88 28.31 -63.17
C ILE A 169 19.10 29.80 -63.42
N GLU A 170 18.96 30.63 -62.38
CA GLU A 170 19.16 32.08 -62.46
C GLU A 170 20.58 32.42 -62.90
N THR A 171 21.59 31.83 -62.27
CA THR A 171 23.01 32.03 -62.64
C THR A 171 23.28 31.58 -64.09
N LYS A 172 22.66 30.49 -64.56
CA LYS A 172 22.80 30.05 -65.95
C LYS A 172 22.16 31.01 -66.93
N GLU A 173 20.99 31.54 -66.60
CA GLU A 173 20.29 32.51 -67.44
C GLU A 173 21.06 33.84 -67.52
N GLU A 174 21.59 34.31 -66.39
CA GLU A 174 22.48 35.46 -66.34
C GLU A 174 23.76 35.22 -67.16
N PHE A 175 24.38 34.04 -67.04
CA PHE A 175 25.58 33.70 -67.79
C PHE A 175 25.33 33.65 -69.30
N GLU A 176 24.23 33.03 -69.74
CA GLU A 176 23.85 32.99 -71.15
C GLU A 176 23.51 34.39 -71.68
N THR A 177 22.85 35.22 -70.87
CA THR A 177 22.55 36.62 -71.23
C THR A 177 23.83 37.44 -71.34
N HIS A 178 24.75 37.30 -70.38
CA HIS A 178 26.06 37.93 -70.42
C HIS A 178 26.88 37.48 -71.64
N ARG A 179 26.85 36.18 -71.96
CA ARG A 179 27.52 35.61 -73.13
C ARG A 179 26.95 36.16 -74.44
N LYS A 180 25.62 36.23 -74.58
CA LYS A 180 24.96 36.84 -75.75
C LYS A 180 25.33 38.31 -75.89
N ASN A 181 25.23 39.08 -74.82
CA ASN A 181 25.58 40.50 -74.82
C ASN A 181 27.05 40.74 -75.17
N THR A 182 27.97 39.91 -74.65
CA THR A 182 29.40 39.99 -74.98
C THR A 182 29.65 39.69 -76.45
N LEU A 183 29.03 38.62 -76.98
CA LEU A 183 29.12 38.29 -78.40
C LEU A 183 28.55 39.40 -79.30
N GLU A 184 27.44 40.02 -78.91
CA GLU A 184 26.88 41.16 -79.63
C GLU A 184 27.80 42.38 -79.60
N ARG A 185 28.42 42.70 -78.46
CA ARG A 185 29.41 43.77 -78.34
C ARG A 185 30.62 43.50 -79.22
N GLU A 186 31.17 42.28 -79.17
CA GLU A 186 32.29 41.87 -80.04
C GLU A 186 31.91 41.98 -81.52
N ARG A 187 30.71 41.53 -81.90
CA ARG A 187 30.21 41.65 -83.28
C ARG A 187 30.08 43.11 -83.71
N LYS A 188 29.56 44.00 -82.84
CA LYS A 188 29.46 45.44 -83.11
C LYS A 188 30.84 46.10 -83.23
N LEU A 189 31.76 45.79 -82.32
CA LEU A 189 33.15 46.29 -82.36
C LEU A 189 33.88 45.84 -83.63
N LYS A 190 33.71 44.57 -84.05
CA LYS A 190 34.27 44.09 -85.31
C LYS A 190 33.71 44.83 -86.52
N ARG A 191 32.39 45.08 -86.56
CA ARG A 191 31.77 45.88 -87.63
C ARG A 191 32.34 47.30 -87.66
N GLN A 192 32.42 47.96 -86.50
CA GLN A 192 33.02 49.30 -86.39
C GLN A 192 34.49 49.32 -86.82
N LEU A 193 35.30 48.32 -86.43
CA LEU A 193 36.69 48.22 -86.86
C LEU A 193 36.82 48.06 -88.38
N VAL A 194 35.96 47.25 -89.00
CA VAL A 194 35.91 47.10 -90.46
C VAL A 194 35.49 48.42 -91.13
N ASP A 195 34.49 49.11 -90.59
CA ASP A 195 34.04 50.41 -91.11
C ASP A 195 35.14 51.49 -90.99
N GLU A 196 35.87 51.53 -89.86
CA GLU A 196 37.02 52.43 -89.67
C GLU A 196 38.19 52.08 -90.60
N MET A 197 38.45 50.78 -90.85
CA MET A 197 39.44 50.35 -91.85
C MET A 197 39.04 50.77 -93.27
N ASN A 198 37.79 50.53 -93.65
CA ASN A 198 37.26 50.91 -94.97
C ASN A 198 37.30 52.42 -95.19
N LYS A 199 37.01 53.20 -94.14
CA LYS A 199 37.10 54.67 -94.14
C LYS A 199 38.54 55.17 -94.26
N LYS A 200 39.51 54.50 -93.63
CA LYS A 200 40.95 54.82 -93.76
C LYS A 200 41.55 54.46 -95.12
N GLN A 201 40.99 53.47 -95.83
CA GLN A 201 41.49 53.01 -97.13
C GLN A 201 40.88 53.74 -98.34
N GLY A 202 40.03 54.75 -98.11
CA GLY A 202 39.54 55.61 -99.19
C GLY A 202 38.71 54.87 -100.24
N ILE A 203 37.94 53.85 -99.85
CA ILE A 203 36.95 53.22 -100.71
C ILE A 203 35.58 53.70 -100.25
N THR A 204 35.20 54.89 -100.70
CA THR A 204 33.83 55.38 -100.68
C THR A 204 33.15 55.00 -101.99
N SER A 205 31.92 54.51 -101.92
CA SER A 205 30.89 55.15 -102.75
C SER A 205 30.45 56.41 -102.03
#